data_AF-A0A7S1CXD8-F1
#
_entry.id   AF-A0A7S1CXD8-F1
#
_cell.length_a   1.000
_cell.length_b   1.000
_cell.length_c   1.000
_cell.angle_alpha   90.00
_cell.angle_beta   90.00
_cell.angle_gamma   90.00
#
_symmetry.space_group_name_H-M   'P 1'
#
loop_
_entity.id
_entity.type
_entity.pdbx_description
1 polymer ?
#
loop_
_entity_poly.entity_id
_entity_poly.type
_entity_poly.pdbx_seq_one_letter_code
_entity_poly.pdbx_strand_id
1 'polypeptide(L)'
;PPSRPPCCFVAAVRNVPSTSNVHSRTKTTTPFIALPATKTAVHPIDLCSQHQHDHEQQQRRRRRRSPRILGLWKRRTKKAVGKLFPNSRKENERIIQQQQDYERRKQEWAELYTSVDALREYFGANKNRLWGDLDAATSRRLYKTLLPKALLELYKVGVTAQDLAPLAYEARVAAKLYARERSTLPARWAASGYDGFRQWKRYGQFQPSGMTYEQVWEKYKTA
;
A
#
# COMPACT_ATOMS: atom_id res chain seq x y z
N PRO A 1 2.15 35.96 -41.17
CA PRO A 1 2.30 35.49 -39.76
C PRO A 1 1.85 36.58 -38.75
N PRO A 2 1.05 36.31 -37.70
CA PRO A 2 0.30 35.11 -37.30
C PRO A 2 -1.22 35.22 -37.65
N SER A 3 -1.84 34.24 -38.31
CA SER A 3 -2.56 33.07 -37.78
C SER A 3 -3.83 33.38 -36.95
N ARG A 4 -4.98 33.39 -37.65
CA ARG A 4 -6.33 33.27 -37.09
C ARG A 4 -6.58 31.86 -36.53
N PRO A 5 -7.43 31.68 -35.50
CA PRO A 5 -7.87 30.37 -35.04
C PRO A 5 -9.10 29.86 -35.82
N PRO A 6 -9.24 28.54 -36.08
CA PRO A 6 -10.51 27.97 -36.47
C PRO A 6 -11.28 27.41 -35.26
N CYS A 7 -12.44 28.04 -35.04
CA CYS A 7 -13.76 27.52 -34.69
C CYS A 7 -13.93 26.01 -34.41
N CYS A 8 -14.56 25.75 -33.26
CA CYS A 8 -15.79 24.96 -33.04
C CYS A 8 -15.98 23.63 -33.80
N PHE A 9 -15.99 22.50 -33.09
CA PHE A 9 -16.85 21.34 -33.37
C PHE A 9 -17.20 20.64 -32.04
N VAL A 10 -18.32 21.02 -31.42
CA VAL A 10 -19.60 20.27 -31.34
C VAL A 10 -19.45 18.89 -30.69
N ALA A 11 -19.88 18.84 -29.42
CA ALA A 11 -20.07 17.64 -28.62
C ALA A 11 -21.33 16.90 -29.07
N ALA A 12 -21.19 15.62 -29.42
CA ALA A 12 -22.32 14.71 -29.59
C ALA A 12 -22.68 14.08 -28.23
N VAL A 13 -23.74 14.61 -27.63
CA VAL A 13 -24.49 14.00 -26.53
C VAL A 13 -25.28 12.83 -27.12
N ARG A 14 -25.07 11.60 -26.61
CA ARG A 14 -26.03 10.50 -26.80
C ARG A 14 -26.48 9.97 -25.46
N ASN A 15 -27.79 10.08 -25.28
CA ASN A 15 -28.60 9.66 -24.15
C ASN A 15 -28.46 8.15 -23.88
N VAL A 16 -28.30 7.79 -22.61
CA VAL A 16 -28.47 6.42 -22.12
C VAL A 16 -29.85 6.35 -21.43
N PRO A 17 -30.77 5.49 -21.87
CA PRO A 17 -32.04 5.31 -21.19
C PRO A 17 -31.86 4.57 -19.87
N SER A 18 -32.52 5.13 -18.86
CA SER A 18 -32.74 4.59 -17.53
C SER A 18 -33.79 3.48 -17.59
N THR A 19 -33.46 2.28 -17.11
CA THR A 19 -34.47 1.29 -16.71
C THR A 19 -34.15 0.80 -15.31
N SER A 20 -34.95 1.31 -14.39
CA SER A 20 -35.20 0.77 -13.06
C SER A 20 -35.61 -0.70 -13.16
N ASN A 21 -35.01 -1.56 -12.34
CA ASN A 21 -35.77 -2.70 -11.83
C ASN A 21 -35.52 -2.93 -10.35
N VAL A 22 -36.63 -2.74 -9.64
CA VAL A 22 -36.90 -3.04 -8.23
C VAL A 22 -36.87 -4.55 -8.06
N HIS A 23 -36.10 -5.06 -7.10
CA HIS A 23 -36.43 -6.32 -6.45
C HIS A 23 -36.07 -6.23 -4.97
N SER A 24 -37.14 -6.12 -4.19
CA SER A 24 -37.20 -6.23 -2.74
C SER A 24 -36.89 -7.67 -2.33
N ARG A 25 -35.97 -7.89 -1.38
CA ARG A 25 -35.92 -9.15 -0.62
C ARG A 25 -35.53 -8.89 0.84
N THR A 26 -36.59 -8.88 1.64
CA THR A 26 -36.76 -9.48 2.97
C THR A 26 -35.51 -9.72 3.84
N LYS A 27 -35.52 -8.94 4.93
CA LYS A 27 -34.97 -9.15 6.27
C LYS A 27 -34.78 -10.63 6.66
N THR A 28 -33.57 -10.97 7.10
CA THR A 28 -33.32 -12.09 8.03
C THR A 28 -32.61 -11.54 9.25
N THR A 29 -33.38 -11.44 10.33
CA THR A 29 -32.94 -11.14 11.69
C THR A 29 -32.18 -12.34 12.23
N THR A 30 -30.95 -12.16 12.71
CA THR A 30 -30.23 -13.17 13.48
C THR A 30 -29.93 -12.60 14.86
N PRO A 31 -30.32 -13.29 15.95
CA PRO A 31 -30.22 -12.76 17.30
C PRO A 31 -28.78 -12.75 17.82
N PHE A 32 -28.52 -11.67 18.54
CA PHE A 32 -27.36 -11.36 19.36
C PHE A 32 -27.25 -12.37 20.52
N ILE A 33 -26.22 -13.22 20.52
CA ILE A 33 -25.89 -14.08 21.66
C ILE A 33 -24.78 -13.37 22.44
N ALA A 34 -25.18 -12.82 23.60
CA ALA A 34 -24.27 -12.30 24.61
C ALA A 34 -23.51 -13.45 25.27
N LEU A 35 -22.18 -13.37 25.31
CA LEU A 35 -21.34 -14.25 26.09
C LEU A 35 -21.02 -13.59 27.44
N PRO A 36 -21.18 -14.31 28.57
CA PRO A 36 -20.84 -13.80 29.89
C PRO A 36 -19.33 -13.82 30.14
N ALA A 37 -18.86 -12.77 30.80
CA ALA A 37 -17.54 -12.70 31.40
C ALA A 37 -17.48 -13.62 32.63
N THR A 38 -16.51 -14.54 32.66
CA THR A 38 -16.09 -15.24 33.87
C THR A 38 -14.58 -15.11 34.05
N LYS A 39 -14.20 -14.41 35.12
CA LYS A 39 -12.89 -14.45 35.75
C LYS A 39 -12.70 -15.84 36.37
N THR A 40 -11.60 -16.49 36.04
CA THR A 40 -10.99 -17.48 36.94
C THR A 40 -9.47 -17.39 36.80
N ALA A 41 -8.83 -16.89 37.83
CA ALA A 41 -7.40 -16.99 38.04
C ALA A 41 -7.09 -18.42 38.53
N VAL A 42 -6.20 -19.12 37.84
CA VAL A 42 -5.57 -20.35 38.34
C VAL A 42 -4.09 -20.30 37.96
N HIS A 43 -3.24 -20.33 38.97
CA HIS A 43 -1.79 -20.46 38.87
C HIS A 43 -1.40 -21.86 38.38
N PRO A 44 -0.47 -22.00 37.41
CA PRO A 44 0.29 -23.22 37.24
C PRO A 44 1.58 -23.13 38.07
N ILE A 45 1.60 -23.91 39.14
CA ILE A 45 2.78 -24.25 39.96
C ILE A 45 3.63 -25.26 39.18
N ASP A 46 4.94 -25.01 39.21
CA ASP A 46 6.10 -25.90 39.05
C ASP A 46 5.89 -27.30 38.46
N LEU A 47 6.31 -27.47 37.19
CA LEU A 47 6.63 -28.79 36.62
C LEU A 47 7.66 -28.68 35.46
N CYS A 48 8.67 -27.81 35.61
CA CYS A 48 9.73 -27.64 34.59
C CYS A 48 11.17 -27.76 35.11
N SER A 49 11.39 -28.30 36.31
CA SER A 49 12.73 -28.40 36.91
C SER A 49 13.39 -29.79 36.85
N GLN A 50 12.73 -30.83 36.31
CA GLN A 50 13.30 -32.18 36.27
C GLN A 50 13.84 -32.63 34.91
N HIS A 51 13.53 -31.94 33.80
CA HIS A 51 14.00 -32.36 32.47
C HIS A 51 15.33 -31.70 32.03
N GLN A 52 15.87 -30.76 32.82
CA GLN A 52 17.11 -30.04 32.48
C GLN A 52 18.39 -30.78 32.94
N HIS A 53 18.31 -31.72 33.87
CA HIS A 53 19.51 -32.37 34.42
C HIS A 53 20.07 -33.51 33.56
N ASP A 54 19.24 -34.17 32.74
CA ASP A 54 19.68 -35.30 31.90
C ASP A 54 20.34 -34.87 30.58
N HIS A 55 19.99 -33.69 30.04
CA HIS A 55 20.61 -33.18 28.82
C HIS A 55 22.06 -32.72 29.01
N GLU A 56 22.45 -32.29 30.22
CA GLU A 56 23.84 -31.90 30.51
C GLU A 56 24.80 -33.09 30.60
N GLN A 57 24.33 -34.25 31.07
CA GLN A 57 25.14 -35.47 31.19
C GLN A 57 25.51 -36.05 29.81
N GLN A 58 24.59 -35.98 28.84
CA GLN A 58 24.86 -36.43 27.46
C GLN A 58 25.81 -35.50 26.68
N GLN A 59 25.83 -34.20 26.98
CA GLN A 59 26.75 -33.25 26.33
C GLN A 59 28.20 -33.39 26.81
N ARG A 60 28.44 -33.90 28.03
CA ARG A 60 29.80 -34.11 28.55
C ARG A 60 30.52 -35.32 27.95
N ARG A 61 29.80 -36.36 27.51
CA ARG A 61 30.42 -37.56 26.90
C ARG A 61 30.86 -37.37 25.44
N ARG A 62 30.33 -36.38 24.72
CA ARG A 62 30.72 -36.10 23.32
C ARG A 62 31.97 -35.20 23.19
N ARG A 63 32.46 -34.62 24.28
CA ARG A 63 33.62 -33.69 24.27
C ARG A 63 34.99 -34.35 24.47
N ARG A 64 35.08 -35.68 24.54
CA ARG A 64 36.35 -36.44 24.71
C ARG A 64 36.72 -37.35 23.54
N ARG A 65 36.38 -36.97 22.30
CA ARG A 65 37.02 -37.55 21.10
C ARG A 65 37.75 -36.44 20.36
N SER A 66 39.02 -36.29 20.71
CA SER A 66 40.01 -35.47 20.00
C SER A 66 40.12 -35.91 18.54
N PRO A 67 39.95 -35.01 17.55
CA PRO A 67 40.56 -35.16 16.24
C PRO A 67 41.90 -34.41 16.27
N ARG A 68 42.93 -35.02 16.87
CA ARG A 68 44.28 -34.44 16.94
C ARG A 68 45.07 -34.53 15.62
N ILE A 69 44.47 -35.00 14.52
CA ILE A 69 45.12 -35.14 13.20
C ILE A 69 44.30 -34.44 12.07
N LEU A 70 43.58 -33.36 12.40
CA LEU A 70 42.84 -32.56 11.39
C LEU A 70 43.18 -31.06 11.44
N GLY A 71 44.28 -30.70 12.12
CA GLY A 71 44.74 -29.32 12.28
C GLY A 71 45.53 -28.77 11.09
N LEU A 72 46.29 -29.61 10.38
CA LEU A 72 47.15 -29.15 9.29
C LEU A 72 46.45 -29.08 7.92
N TRP A 73 45.40 -29.86 7.68
CA TRP A 73 44.67 -29.83 6.39
C TRP A 73 43.64 -28.69 6.30
N LYS A 74 43.19 -28.14 7.43
CA LYS A 74 42.23 -27.01 7.44
C LYS A 74 42.84 -25.63 7.16
N ARG A 75 44.18 -25.48 7.23
CA ARG A 75 44.85 -24.20 6.93
C ARG A 75 45.21 -24.03 5.45
N ARG A 76 45.37 -25.12 4.69
CA ARG A 76 45.68 -25.07 3.25
C ARG A 76 44.45 -24.86 2.36
N THR A 77 43.27 -25.34 2.77
CA THR A 77 42.03 -25.23 1.98
C THR A 77 41.35 -23.86 2.07
N LYS A 78 41.47 -23.13 3.20
CA LYS A 78 40.87 -21.79 3.33
C LYS A 78 41.47 -20.74 2.38
N LYS A 79 42.78 -20.81 2.09
CA LYS A 79 43.43 -19.93 1.12
C LYS A 79 43.13 -20.30 -0.34
N ALA A 80 42.76 -21.56 -0.62
CA ALA A 80 42.41 -22.02 -1.95
C ALA A 80 40.93 -21.73 -2.30
N VAL A 81 40.01 -21.89 -1.34
CA VAL A 81 38.57 -21.65 -1.58
C VAL A 81 38.25 -20.17 -1.81
N GLY A 82 38.96 -19.25 -1.14
CA GLY A 82 38.82 -17.80 -1.39
C GLY A 82 39.29 -17.36 -2.78
N LYS A 83 40.11 -18.16 -3.47
CA LYS A 83 40.55 -17.91 -4.87
C LYS A 83 39.60 -18.49 -5.91
N LEU A 84 38.71 -19.41 -5.54
CA LEU A 84 37.77 -20.06 -6.46
C LEU A 84 36.47 -19.26 -6.67
N PHE A 85 36.10 -18.39 -5.73
CA PHE A 85 34.89 -17.55 -5.84
C PHE A 85 35.13 -16.04 -5.54
N PRO A 86 36.11 -15.37 -6.17
CA PRO A 86 36.32 -13.94 -5.97
C PRO A 86 35.14 -13.08 -6.48
N ASN A 87 34.29 -13.64 -7.35
CA ASN A 87 33.15 -12.93 -7.95
C ASN A 87 31.93 -12.81 -7.02
N SER A 88 31.70 -13.77 -6.11
CA SER A 88 30.44 -13.81 -5.34
C SER A 88 30.32 -12.66 -4.34
N ARG A 89 31.44 -12.17 -3.79
CA ARG A 89 31.43 -11.01 -2.88
C ARG A 89 31.05 -9.72 -3.60
N LYS A 90 31.67 -9.47 -4.76
CA LYS A 90 31.37 -8.28 -5.58
C LYS A 90 29.94 -8.33 -6.14
N GLU A 91 29.46 -9.51 -6.48
CA GLU A 91 28.08 -9.73 -6.93
C GLU A 91 27.07 -9.47 -5.81
N ASN A 92 27.30 -9.98 -4.60
CA ASN A 92 26.45 -9.68 -3.45
C ASN A 92 26.44 -8.17 -3.12
N GLU A 93 27.59 -7.50 -3.17
CA GLU A 93 27.69 -6.04 -2.96
C GLU A 93 26.86 -5.27 -4.01
N ARG A 94 26.88 -5.71 -5.28
CA ARG A 94 26.03 -5.12 -6.34
C ARG A 94 24.54 -5.34 -6.09
N ILE A 95 24.15 -6.54 -5.67
CA ILE A 95 22.74 -6.86 -5.36
C ILE A 95 22.24 -5.98 -4.21
N ILE A 96 23.05 -5.82 -3.15
CA ILE A 96 22.71 -4.95 -2.02
C ILE A 96 22.56 -3.50 -2.48
N GLN A 97 23.50 -3.00 -3.29
CA GLN A 97 23.42 -1.64 -3.86
C GLN A 97 22.17 -1.46 -4.72
N GLN A 98 21.84 -2.42 -5.59
CA GLN A 98 20.64 -2.38 -6.42
C GLN A 98 19.36 -2.37 -5.58
N GLN A 99 19.31 -3.12 -4.49
CA GLN A 99 18.18 -3.09 -3.55
C GLN A 99 18.06 -1.74 -2.85
N GLN A 100 19.17 -1.17 -2.39
CA GLN A 100 19.17 0.17 -1.79
C GLN A 100 18.74 1.26 -2.78
N ASP A 101 19.22 1.19 -4.02
CA ASP A 101 18.83 2.13 -5.08
C ASP A 101 17.38 1.96 -5.52
N TYR A 102 16.84 0.74 -5.44
CA TYR A 102 15.42 0.48 -5.64
C TYR A 102 14.57 1.09 -4.53
N GLU A 103 14.92 0.83 -3.26
CA GLU A 103 14.21 1.36 -2.09
C GLU A 103 14.22 2.89 -2.07
N ARG A 104 15.37 3.50 -2.39
CA ARG A 104 15.52 4.95 -2.48
C ARG A 104 14.59 5.55 -3.53
N ARG A 105 14.62 5.05 -4.76
CA ARG A 105 13.75 5.56 -5.85
C ARG A 105 12.26 5.33 -5.55
N LYS A 106 11.93 4.23 -4.88
CA LYS A 106 10.57 3.94 -4.40
C LYS A 106 10.12 4.98 -3.38
N GLN A 107 10.97 5.33 -2.41
CA GLN A 107 10.70 6.35 -1.41
C GLN A 107 10.58 7.75 -2.03
N GLU A 108 11.53 8.14 -2.88
CA GLU A 108 11.48 9.41 -3.61
C GLU A 108 10.18 9.56 -4.40
N TRP A 109 9.75 8.50 -5.10
CA TRP A 109 8.47 8.52 -5.79
C TRP A 109 7.29 8.65 -4.82
N ALA A 110 7.33 7.92 -3.70
CA ALA A 110 6.26 7.94 -2.71
C ALA A 110 6.12 9.35 -2.12
N GLU A 111 7.22 9.97 -1.71
CA GLU A 111 7.24 11.34 -1.18
C GLU A 111 6.59 12.35 -2.14
N LEU A 112 6.84 12.22 -3.43
CA LEU A 112 6.28 13.12 -4.45
C LEU A 112 4.77 12.94 -4.69
N TYR A 113 4.26 11.70 -4.66
CA TYR A 113 2.91 11.39 -5.13
C TYR A 113 1.93 10.94 -4.04
N THR A 114 2.41 10.45 -2.90
CA THR A 114 1.57 10.01 -1.77
C THR A 114 1.36 11.11 -0.72
N SER A 115 2.20 12.16 -0.73
CA SER A 115 2.03 13.33 0.12
C SER A 115 1.16 14.40 -0.56
N VAL A 116 0.18 14.92 0.17
CA VAL A 116 -0.63 16.07 -0.29
C VAL A 116 0.23 17.34 -0.36
N ASP A 117 1.20 17.50 0.55
CA ASP A 117 2.08 18.66 0.58
C ASP A 117 2.99 18.72 -0.65
N ALA A 118 3.55 17.57 -1.05
CA ALA A 118 4.33 17.48 -2.29
C ALA A 118 3.47 17.81 -3.52
N LEU A 119 2.21 17.36 -3.55
CA LEU A 119 1.28 17.73 -4.61
C LEU A 119 0.96 19.23 -4.63
N ARG A 120 0.90 19.90 -3.47
CA ARG A 120 0.75 21.36 -3.39
C ARG A 120 1.97 22.09 -3.94
N GLU A 121 3.17 21.59 -3.65
CA GLU A 121 4.42 22.16 -4.17
C GLU A 121 4.51 22.01 -5.70
N TYR A 122 4.18 20.83 -6.23
CA TYR A 122 4.33 20.54 -7.66
C TYR A 122 3.19 21.10 -8.54
N PHE A 123 1.93 21.00 -8.09
CA PHE A 123 0.76 21.41 -8.88
C PHE A 123 0.14 22.74 -8.41
N GLY A 124 0.69 23.34 -7.35
CA GLY A 124 0.26 24.60 -6.76
C GLY A 124 -0.70 24.43 -5.59
N ALA A 125 -0.59 25.35 -4.62
CA ALA A 125 -1.48 25.42 -3.47
C ALA A 125 -2.80 26.17 -3.77
N ASN A 126 -3.80 25.95 -2.92
CA ASN A 126 -5.07 26.65 -3.01
C ASN A 126 -4.90 28.15 -2.67
N LYS A 127 -5.17 29.02 -3.63
CA LYS A 127 -5.07 30.49 -3.47
C LYS A 127 -6.08 31.04 -2.45
N ASN A 128 -7.25 30.42 -2.36
CA ASN A 128 -8.38 30.91 -1.56
C ASN A 128 -8.48 30.27 -0.17
N ARG A 129 -7.44 29.52 0.26
CA ARG A 129 -7.31 28.76 1.52
C ARG A 129 -8.51 27.85 1.84
N LEU A 130 -9.63 28.44 2.22
CA LEU A 130 -10.84 27.77 2.67
C LEU A 130 -11.82 27.53 1.52
N TRP A 131 -12.03 28.50 0.62
CA TRP A 131 -13.12 28.44 -0.34
C TRP A 131 -12.88 27.53 -1.54
N GLY A 132 -11.63 27.15 -1.81
CA GLY A 132 -11.24 26.42 -3.03
C GLY A 132 -11.00 27.37 -4.20
N ASP A 133 -10.22 26.91 -5.17
CA ASP A 133 -9.87 27.66 -6.38
C ASP A 133 -10.40 27.01 -7.67
N LEU A 134 -10.83 25.75 -7.60
CA LEU A 134 -11.33 24.98 -8.73
C LEU A 134 -12.83 24.65 -8.59
N ASP A 135 -13.55 24.80 -9.71
CA ASP A 135 -14.90 24.27 -9.85
C ASP A 135 -14.87 22.73 -9.97
N ALA A 136 -15.98 22.07 -9.64
CA ALA A 136 -16.12 20.62 -9.62
C ALA A 136 -15.68 19.95 -10.94
N ALA A 137 -16.00 20.57 -12.09
CA ALA A 137 -15.59 20.04 -13.39
C ALA A 137 -14.07 20.08 -13.58
N THR A 138 -13.43 21.19 -13.19
CA THR A 138 -11.98 21.36 -13.26
C THR A 138 -11.22 20.48 -12.27
N SER A 139 -11.71 20.35 -11.03
CA SER A 139 -11.14 19.42 -10.04
C SER A 139 -11.19 17.97 -10.53
N ARG A 140 -12.29 17.56 -11.20
CA ARG A 140 -12.41 16.22 -11.78
C ARG A 140 -11.40 15.99 -12.91
N ARG A 141 -11.15 17.00 -13.76
CA ARG A 141 -10.12 16.93 -14.80
C ARG A 141 -8.73 16.79 -14.17
N LEU A 142 -8.42 17.63 -13.18
CA LEU A 142 -7.14 17.58 -12.45
C LEU A 142 -6.89 16.18 -11.86
N TYR A 143 -7.86 15.64 -11.13
CA TYR A 143 -7.77 14.28 -10.57
C TYR A 143 -7.54 13.21 -11.66
N LYS A 144 -8.27 13.29 -12.77
CA LYS A 144 -8.11 12.35 -13.90
C LYS A 144 -6.75 12.46 -14.58
N THR A 145 -6.07 13.61 -14.52
CA THR A 145 -4.73 13.80 -15.11
C THR A 145 -3.60 13.43 -14.15
N LEU A 146 -3.80 13.59 -12.85
CA LEU A 146 -2.81 13.28 -11.81
C LEU A 146 -2.48 11.79 -11.76
N LEU A 147 -3.51 10.97 -11.75
CA LEU A 147 -3.37 9.54 -11.48
C LEU A 147 -2.59 8.78 -12.57
N PRO A 148 -2.87 8.99 -13.89
CA PRO A 148 -2.06 8.38 -14.94
C PRO A 148 -0.60 8.83 -14.92
N LYS A 149 -0.34 10.11 -14.62
CA LYS A 149 1.03 10.63 -14.53
C LYS A 149 1.83 9.94 -13.42
N ALA A 150 1.26 9.84 -12.22
CA ALA A 150 1.90 9.17 -11.10
C ALA A 150 2.24 7.70 -11.43
N LEU A 151 1.30 6.98 -12.05
CA LEU A 151 1.50 5.57 -12.43
C LEU A 151 2.54 5.38 -13.52
N LEU A 152 2.62 6.28 -14.49
CA LEU A 152 3.65 6.23 -15.54
C LEU A 152 5.05 6.46 -14.96
N GLU A 153 5.21 7.40 -14.02
CA GLU A 153 6.49 7.58 -13.32
C GLU A 153 6.84 6.36 -12.45
N LEU A 154 5.85 5.76 -11.78
CA LEU A 154 6.06 4.56 -10.97
C LEU A 154 6.55 3.37 -11.82
N TYR A 155 6.03 3.23 -13.04
CA TYR A 155 6.47 2.21 -13.98
C TYR A 155 7.93 2.40 -14.40
N LYS A 156 8.39 3.65 -14.58
CA LYS A 156 9.80 3.95 -14.90
C LYS A 156 10.76 3.58 -13.77
N VAL A 157 10.30 3.63 -12.51
CA VAL A 157 11.11 3.19 -11.35
C VAL A 157 11.38 1.68 -11.39
N GLY A 158 10.52 0.91 -12.05
CA GLY A 158 10.65 -0.55 -12.17
C GLY A 158 10.11 -1.29 -10.94
N VAL A 159 9.05 -0.76 -10.32
CA VAL A 159 8.43 -1.34 -9.12
C VAL A 159 7.76 -2.68 -9.42
N THR A 160 7.95 -3.65 -8.54
CA THR A 160 7.31 -4.97 -8.64
C THR A 160 5.79 -4.86 -8.51
N ALA A 161 5.03 -5.77 -9.13
CA ALA A 161 3.56 -5.70 -9.11
C ALA A 161 2.98 -5.72 -7.68
N GLN A 162 3.65 -6.41 -6.75
CA GLN A 162 3.26 -6.52 -5.34
C GLN A 162 3.34 -5.16 -4.62
N ASP A 163 4.40 -4.41 -4.89
CA ASP A 163 4.61 -3.06 -4.32
C ASP A 163 3.82 -1.99 -5.06
N LEU A 164 3.50 -2.22 -6.34
CA LEU A 164 2.82 -1.28 -7.21
C LEU A 164 1.40 -0.97 -6.71
N ALA A 165 0.66 -2.00 -6.32
CA ALA A 165 -0.74 -1.88 -5.92
C ALA A 165 -0.97 -0.98 -4.68
N PRO A 166 -0.28 -1.17 -3.54
CA PRO A 166 -0.46 -0.31 -2.37
C PRO A 166 0.02 1.13 -2.65
N LEU A 167 1.15 1.31 -3.32
CA LEU A 167 1.66 2.64 -3.68
C LEU A 167 0.71 3.40 -4.61
N ALA A 168 0.16 2.73 -5.62
CA ALA A 168 -0.85 3.30 -6.51
C ALA A 168 -2.12 3.71 -5.74
N TYR A 169 -2.53 2.91 -4.75
CA TYR A 169 -3.66 3.23 -3.90
C TYR A 169 -3.39 4.47 -3.04
N GLU A 170 -2.23 4.56 -2.40
CA GLU A 170 -1.84 5.72 -1.60
C GLU A 170 -1.80 7.00 -2.44
N ALA A 171 -1.15 6.96 -3.60
CA ALA A 171 -1.11 8.08 -4.54
C ALA A 171 -2.52 8.50 -5.00
N ARG A 172 -3.44 7.55 -5.19
CA ARG A 172 -4.84 7.84 -5.51
C ARG A 172 -5.54 8.58 -4.37
N VAL A 173 -5.33 8.14 -3.12
CA VAL A 173 -5.92 8.77 -1.94
C VAL A 173 -5.40 10.20 -1.80
N ALA A 174 -4.08 10.39 -1.91
CA ALA A 174 -3.43 11.69 -1.88
C ALA A 174 -3.96 12.62 -2.98
N ALA A 175 -4.01 12.14 -4.23
CA ALA A 175 -4.56 12.91 -5.35
C ALA A 175 -6.03 13.27 -5.16
N LYS A 176 -6.84 12.39 -4.55
CA LYS A 176 -8.25 12.66 -4.23
C LYS A 176 -8.38 13.74 -3.16
N LEU A 177 -7.56 13.68 -2.11
CA LEU A 177 -7.52 14.68 -1.04
C LEU A 177 -7.07 16.04 -1.58
N TYR A 178 -6.00 16.07 -2.37
CA TYR A 178 -5.51 17.26 -3.04
C TYR A 178 -6.57 17.89 -3.97
N ALA A 179 -7.27 17.08 -4.77
CA ALA A 179 -8.35 17.59 -5.62
C ALA A 179 -9.53 18.16 -4.81
N ARG A 180 -9.85 17.56 -3.65
CA ARG A 180 -10.90 18.05 -2.74
C ARG A 180 -10.50 19.37 -2.08
N GLU A 181 -9.25 19.52 -1.67
CA GLU A 181 -8.71 20.75 -1.10
C GLU A 181 -8.82 21.94 -2.07
N ARG A 182 -8.65 21.69 -3.37
CA ARG A 182 -8.80 22.72 -4.40
C ARG A 182 -10.25 22.95 -4.83
N SER A 183 -11.12 21.96 -4.67
CA SER A 183 -12.54 22.12 -4.99
C SER A 183 -13.26 23.09 -4.04
N THR A 184 -14.31 23.74 -4.55
CA THR A 184 -15.15 24.65 -3.76
C THR A 184 -15.76 23.97 -2.53
N LEU A 185 -15.91 24.69 -1.41
CA LEU A 185 -16.43 24.11 -0.16
C LEU A 185 -17.75 23.34 -0.35
N PRO A 186 -18.79 23.90 -1.01
CA PRO A 186 -20.04 23.17 -1.20
C PRO A 186 -19.84 21.87 -1.99
N ALA A 187 -19.02 21.91 -3.05
CA ALA A 187 -18.70 20.73 -3.84
C ALA A 187 -17.93 19.68 -3.03
N ARG A 188 -17.02 20.09 -2.15
CA ARG A 188 -16.24 19.21 -1.26
C ARG A 188 -17.15 18.46 -0.29
N TRP A 189 -18.06 19.17 0.37
CA TRP A 189 -19.00 18.59 1.32
C TRP A 189 -19.97 17.64 0.61
N ALA A 190 -20.56 18.07 -0.51
CA ALA A 190 -21.45 17.24 -1.31
C ALA A 190 -20.76 15.95 -1.80
N ALA A 191 -19.52 16.05 -2.30
CA ALA A 191 -18.76 14.89 -2.76
C ALA A 191 -18.41 13.93 -1.61
N SER A 192 -18.02 14.46 -0.44
CA SER A 192 -17.69 13.65 0.73
C SER A 192 -18.91 12.94 1.30
N GLY A 193 -20.05 13.65 1.37
CA GLY A 193 -21.33 13.07 1.78
C GLY A 193 -21.84 12.02 0.81
N TYR A 194 -21.76 12.28 -0.50
CA TYR A 194 -22.17 11.31 -1.53
C TYR A 194 -21.31 10.04 -1.53
N ASP A 195 -19.99 10.18 -1.38
CA ASP A 195 -19.09 9.02 -1.26
C ASP A 195 -19.41 8.20 -0.01
N GLY A 196 -19.60 8.86 1.13
CA GLY A 196 -19.98 8.20 2.39
C GLY A 196 -21.34 7.50 2.29
N PHE A 197 -22.34 8.14 1.69
CA PHE A 197 -23.67 7.55 1.47
C PHE A 197 -23.61 6.32 0.55
N ARG A 198 -22.85 6.41 -0.55
CA ARG A 198 -22.65 5.28 -1.47
C ARG A 198 -22.01 4.09 -0.77
N GLN A 199 -21.04 4.34 0.11
CA GLN A 199 -20.34 3.31 0.84
C GLN A 199 -21.22 2.70 1.93
N TRP A 200 -21.97 3.54 2.66
CA TRP A 200 -22.96 3.09 3.64
C TRP A 200 -23.97 2.15 3.00
N LYS A 201 -24.50 2.47 1.82
CA LYS A 201 -25.45 1.61 1.09
C LYS A 201 -24.87 0.23 0.72
N ARG A 202 -23.56 0.12 0.46
CA ARG A 202 -22.92 -1.13 0.01
C ARG A 202 -22.36 -1.98 1.14
N TYR A 203 -21.74 -1.35 2.12
CA TYR A 203 -20.96 -2.02 3.17
C TYR A 203 -21.50 -1.75 4.58
N GLY A 204 -22.55 -0.94 4.74
CA GLY A 204 -23.14 -0.60 6.04
C GLY A 204 -22.31 0.40 6.86
N GLN A 205 -21.16 0.85 6.36
CA GLN A 205 -20.28 1.79 7.05
C GLN A 205 -20.17 3.11 6.28
N PHE A 206 -20.33 4.22 7.00
CA PHE A 206 -20.14 5.56 6.44
C PHE A 206 -18.66 5.92 6.48
N GLN A 207 -18.03 6.02 5.30
CA GLN A 207 -16.64 6.46 5.20
C GLN A 207 -16.52 7.59 4.16
N PRO A 208 -16.20 8.83 4.56
CA PRO A 208 -16.11 9.96 3.63
C PRO A 208 -14.85 9.93 2.74
N SER A 209 -13.83 9.16 3.12
CA SER A 209 -12.59 8.97 2.37
C SER A 209 -12.75 8.04 1.16
N GLY A 210 -13.70 7.09 1.22
CA GLY A 210 -13.94 6.07 0.19
C GLY A 210 -13.56 4.66 0.64
N MET A 211 -13.49 3.71 -0.30
CA MET A 211 -13.14 2.32 -0.01
C MET A 211 -11.71 2.19 0.50
N THR A 212 -11.52 1.36 1.53
CA THR A 212 -10.19 0.97 2.01
C THR A 212 -9.45 0.11 0.99
N TYR A 213 -8.12 0.00 1.11
CA TYR A 213 -7.31 -0.84 0.22
C TYR A 213 -7.85 -2.27 0.14
N GLU A 214 -8.13 -2.89 1.29
CA GLU A 214 -8.69 -4.24 1.36
C GLU A 214 -10.05 -4.37 0.67
N GLN A 215 -10.92 -3.37 0.83
CA GLN A 215 -12.23 -3.36 0.14
C GLN A 215 -12.08 -3.24 -1.39
N VAL A 216 -11.09 -2.47 -1.85
CA VAL A 216 -10.75 -2.37 -3.27
C VAL A 216 -10.19 -3.69 -3.78
N TRP A 217 -9.29 -4.32 -3.02
CA TRP A 217 -8.70 -5.61 -3.35
C TRP A 217 -9.75 -6.71 -3.46
N GLU A 218 -10.59 -6.87 -2.44
CA GLU A 218 -11.66 -7.87 -2.43
C GLU A 218 -12.66 -7.67 -3.57
N LYS A 219 -12.94 -6.41 -3.94
CA LYS A 219 -13.78 -6.10 -5.10
C LYS A 219 -13.19 -6.61 -6.41
N TYR A 220 -11.87 -6.56 -6.61
CA TYR A 220 -11.24 -7.05 -7.84
C TYR A 220 -10.92 -8.55 -7.81
N LYS A 221 -10.81 -9.14 -6.62
CA LYS A 221 -10.67 -10.58 -6.45
C LYS A 221 -11.95 -11.34 -6.78
N THR A 222 -13.10 -10.71 -6.52
CA THR A 222 -14.44 -11.30 -6.70
C THR A 222 -15.13 -10.91 -8.02
N ALA A 223 -14.53 -10.03 -8.81
CA ALA A 223 -15.04 -9.55 -10.10
C ALA A 223 -14.43 -10.30 -11.28
#